data_AF-A0A848VET9-F1
#
_entry.id   AF-A0A848VET9-F1
#
_cell.length_a   1.000
_cell.length_b   1.000
_cell.length_c   1.000
_cell.angle_alpha   90.00
_cell.angle_beta   90.00
_cell.angle_gamma   90.00
#
_symmetry.space_group_name_H-M   'P 1'
#
loop_
_entity.id
_entity.type
_entity.pdbx_description
1 polymer ?
#
loop_
_entity_poly.entity_id
_entity_poly.type
_entity_poly.pdbx_seq_one_letter_code
_entity_poly.pdbx_strand_id
1 'polypeptide(L)'
;MVSRVQWVLLIGLLTLTVAYPATSVSATPEPVMTMALKYQQSERKWFRDRAPLFGIYLGTGDGTAAGRLSGRVGWDLYEDQERADFHPAHFHGFIEVDGERHAFQILGVYTPASTDAAVTPDGKTHPRIWTLSGTIAFDDASVLGARHLPVTGTADLNTWTASYSVWSKP
;
A
#
# COMPACT_ATOMS: atom_id res chain seq x y z
N MET A 1 1.61 15.41 -85.57
CA MET A 1 1.79 14.30 -84.61
C MET A 1 2.66 14.80 -83.49
N VAL A 2 2.09 14.98 -82.29
CA VAL A 2 2.75 15.55 -81.10
C VAL A 2 2.89 14.45 -80.06
N SER A 3 3.89 14.59 -79.18
CA SER A 3 4.12 13.87 -77.90
C SER A 3 5.16 12.74 -78.03
N ARG A 4 6.23 12.64 -77.22
CA ARG A 4 6.35 12.94 -75.79
C ARG A 4 7.77 13.40 -75.42
N VAL A 5 7.84 14.52 -74.70
CA VAL A 5 9.00 15.00 -73.93
C VAL A 5 9.06 14.18 -72.63
N GLN A 6 10.25 13.66 -72.32
CA GLN A 6 10.58 13.06 -71.02
C GLN A 6 10.45 14.11 -69.91
N TRP A 7 9.62 13.84 -68.91
CA TRP A 7 9.69 14.51 -67.62
C TRP A 7 10.21 13.52 -66.60
N VAL A 8 11.42 13.78 -66.10
CA VAL A 8 11.99 13.12 -64.91
C VAL A 8 11.32 13.77 -63.71
N LEU A 9 10.53 13.00 -62.95
CA LEU A 9 9.99 13.44 -61.67
C LEU A 9 10.99 13.04 -60.57
N LEU A 10 11.67 14.03 -60.00
CA LEU A 10 12.51 13.87 -58.81
C LEU A 10 11.59 13.90 -57.58
N ILE A 11 11.36 12.77 -56.93
CA ILE A 11 10.64 12.72 -55.65
C ILE A 11 11.68 12.80 -54.53
N GLY A 12 11.84 13.99 -53.94
CA GLY A 12 12.57 14.16 -52.70
C GLY A 12 11.76 13.63 -51.52
N LEU A 13 12.25 12.57 -50.88
CA LEU A 13 11.66 12.03 -49.65
C LEU A 13 12.07 12.92 -48.48
N LEU A 14 11.14 13.74 -47.97
CA LEU A 14 11.34 14.53 -46.76
C LEU A 14 10.94 13.67 -45.54
N THR A 15 11.90 13.00 -44.90
CA THR A 15 11.64 12.32 -43.62
C THR A 15 11.64 13.35 -42.49
N LEU A 16 10.45 13.68 -41.99
CA LEU A 16 10.27 14.49 -40.79
C LEU A 16 10.51 13.61 -39.56
N THR A 17 11.72 13.65 -38.99
CA THR A 17 12.02 12.97 -37.73
C THR A 17 11.43 13.79 -36.59
N VAL A 18 10.23 13.42 -36.12
CA VAL A 18 9.70 13.95 -34.86
C VAL A 18 10.48 13.30 -33.73
N ALA A 19 11.46 14.02 -33.18
CA ALA A 19 12.12 13.62 -31.95
C ALA A 19 11.15 13.85 -30.78
N TYR A 20 10.56 12.77 -30.27
CA TYR A 20 9.86 12.81 -28.99
C TYR A 20 10.91 12.97 -27.87
N PRO A 21 10.78 13.95 -26.96
CA PRO A 21 11.62 13.97 -25.78
C PRO A 21 11.27 12.75 -24.91
N ALA A 22 12.16 11.77 -24.91
CA ALA A 22 12.12 10.68 -23.95
C ALA A 22 12.62 11.21 -22.60
N THR A 23 11.73 11.79 -21.82
CA THR A 23 11.96 12.02 -20.39
C THR A 23 11.07 11.09 -19.59
N SER A 24 11.39 9.81 -19.62
CA SER A 24 10.99 8.87 -18.58
C SER A 24 12.18 8.69 -17.65
N VAL A 25 12.35 9.64 -16.72
CA VAL A 25 13.13 9.37 -15.51
C VAL A 25 12.28 8.39 -14.71
N SER A 26 12.68 7.12 -14.67
CA SER A 26 12.17 6.17 -13.70
C SER A 26 12.51 6.74 -12.32
N ALA A 27 11.56 7.43 -11.70
CA ALA A 27 11.77 7.91 -10.34
C ALA A 27 11.90 6.68 -9.43
N THR A 28 12.96 6.62 -8.65
CA THR A 28 13.07 5.58 -7.62
C THR A 28 11.88 5.77 -6.66
N PRO A 29 11.07 4.72 -6.40
CA PRO A 29 9.98 4.84 -5.45
C PRO A 29 10.49 5.31 -4.09
N GLU A 30 9.86 6.34 -3.53
CA GLU A 30 10.20 6.92 -2.23
C GLU A 30 9.02 6.73 -1.25
N PRO A 31 9.28 6.60 0.05
CA PRO A 31 8.22 6.52 1.04
C PRO A 31 7.53 7.89 1.12
N VAL A 32 6.23 7.94 0.83
CA VAL A 32 5.41 9.16 0.95
C VAL A 32 4.77 9.30 2.32
N MET A 33 4.62 8.19 3.05
CA MET A 33 4.10 8.16 4.41
C MET A 33 4.62 6.92 5.13
N THR A 34 4.91 7.04 6.41
CA THR A 34 5.18 5.91 7.30
C THR A 34 4.13 5.84 8.41
N MET A 35 3.83 4.63 8.87
CA MET A 35 2.87 4.37 9.95
C MET A 35 3.53 3.51 11.01
N ALA A 36 3.50 3.95 12.26
CA ALA A 36 3.88 3.15 13.42
C ALA A 36 2.61 2.76 14.18
N LEU A 37 2.32 1.47 14.25
CA LEU A 37 1.09 0.92 14.79
C LEU A 37 1.36 0.12 16.07
N LYS A 38 0.42 0.12 16.99
CA LYS A 38 0.45 -0.67 18.21
C LYS A 38 -0.91 -1.32 18.45
N TYR A 39 -0.91 -2.63 18.61
CA TYR A 39 -2.12 -3.38 18.95
C TYR A 39 -2.55 -3.08 20.39
N GLN A 40 -3.87 -2.95 20.59
CA GLN A 40 -4.48 -2.64 21.88
C GLN A 40 -5.56 -3.67 22.22
N GLN A 41 -5.21 -4.60 23.10
CA GLN A 41 -6.07 -5.74 23.46
C GLN A 41 -7.38 -5.32 24.14
N SER A 42 -7.43 -4.17 24.82
CA SER A 42 -8.61 -3.70 25.55
C SER A 42 -9.50 -2.74 24.77
N GLU A 43 -9.10 -2.36 23.55
CA GLU A 43 -9.87 -1.39 22.77
C GLU A 43 -11.08 -2.02 22.08
N ARG A 44 -12.12 -1.19 21.92
CA ARG A 44 -13.28 -1.58 21.14
C ARG A 44 -13.00 -1.35 19.66
N LYS A 45 -13.46 -2.31 18.86
CA LYS A 45 -13.52 -2.21 17.40
C LYS A 45 -13.96 -0.81 16.93
N TRP A 46 -13.16 -0.18 16.07
CA TRP A 46 -13.48 1.15 15.51
C TRP A 46 -14.67 1.08 14.54
N PHE A 47 -14.72 0.03 13.71
CA PHE A 47 -15.70 -0.10 12.63
C PHE A 47 -16.68 -1.25 12.90
N ARG A 48 -17.69 -1.00 13.73
CA ARG A 48 -18.64 -2.04 14.19
C ARG A 48 -19.45 -2.67 13.05
N ASP A 49 -19.98 -1.84 12.16
CA ASP A 49 -20.98 -2.28 11.17
C ASP A 49 -20.39 -2.60 9.79
N ARG A 50 -19.07 -2.43 9.61
CA ARG A 50 -18.41 -2.75 8.34
C ARG A 50 -17.87 -4.19 8.40
N ALA A 51 -18.42 -5.04 7.54
CA ALA A 51 -17.87 -6.36 7.30
C ALA A 51 -16.51 -6.23 6.58
N PRO A 52 -15.51 -7.05 6.95
CA PRO A 52 -14.26 -7.10 6.20
C PRO A 52 -14.50 -7.73 4.83
N LEU A 53 -13.56 -7.52 3.90
CA LEU A 53 -13.61 -8.18 2.59
C LEU A 53 -13.34 -9.68 2.72
N PHE A 54 -12.48 -10.07 3.68
CA PHE A 54 -12.12 -11.44 4.02
C PHE A 54 -11.50 -11.47 5.42
N GLY A 55 -11.24 -12.68 5.93
CA GLY A 55 -10.58 -12.89 7.21
C GLY A 55 -11.48 -12.72 8.43
N ILE A 56 -10.97 -13.13 9.58
CA ILE A 56 -11.61 -12.96 10.88
C ILE A 56 -11.03 -11.75 11.59
N TYR A 57 -11.84 -11.08 12.40
CA TYR A 57 -11.36 -9.98 13.22
C TYR A 57 -10.34 -10.47 14.25
N LEU A 58 -9.15 -9.88 14.25
CA LEU A 58 -8.10 -10.20 15.21
C LEU A 58 -7.90 -9.12 16.26
N GLY A 59 -8.13 -7.86 15.91
CA GLY A 59 -7.75 -6.80 16.81
C GLY A 59 -7.97 -5.38 16.34
N THR A 60 -7.84 -4.48 17.31
CA THR A 60 -7.82 -3.04 17.12
C THR A 60 -6.51 -2.49 17.67
N GLY A 61 -6.10 -1.35 17.15
CA GLY A 61 -5.02 -0.60 17.76
C GLY A 61 -5.05 0.88 17.39
N ASP A 62 -4.00 1.54 17.84
CA ASP A 62 -3.70 2.92 17.50
C ASP A 62 -2.30 3.03 16.88
N GLY A 63 -1.91 4.25 16.58
CA GLY A 63 -0.61 4.53 16.00
C GLY A 63 -0.44 5.98 15.59
N THR A 64 0.63 6.23 14.84
CA THR A 64 0.92 7.52 14.23
C THR A 64 1.30 7.34 12.78
N ALA A 65 0.94 8.33 11.96
CA ALA A 65 1.40 8.46 10.59
C ALA A 65 2.30 9.70 10.48
N ALA A 66 3.33 9.62 9.66
CA ALA A 66 4.23 10.71 9.35
C ALA A 66 4.52 10.78 7.85
N GLY A 67 4.73 11.98 7.31
CA GLY A 67 4.97 12.23 5.89
C GLY A 67 3.89 13.12 5.27
N ARG A 68 3.45 12.79 4.05
CA ARG A 68 2.43 13.58 3.31
C ARG A 68 1.09 13.70 4.04
N LEU A 69 0.73 12.71 4.84
CA LEU A 69 -0.39 12.77 5.77
C LEU A 69 0.13 12.39 7.16
N SER A 70 0.12 13.35 8.09
CA SER A 70 0.69 13.17 9.43
C SER A 70 -0.39 13.35 10.48
N GLY A 71 -0.58 12.36 11.35
CA GLY A 71 -1.70 12.34 12.28
C GLY A 71 -1.75 11.10 13.16
N ARG A 72 -2.81 10.97 13.95
CA ARG A 72 -3.07 9.76 14.75
C ARG A 72 -3.73 8.70 13.90
N VAL A 73 -3.38 7.44 14.11
CA VAL A 73 -3.98 6.31 13.40
C VAL A 73 -4.88 5.54 14.35
N GLY A 74 -6.09 5.19 13.90
CA GLY A 74 -6.91 4.14 14.49
C GLY A 74 -7.13 3.04 13.46
N TRP A 75 -7.10 1.77 13.87
CA TRP A 75 -7.22 0.65 12.93
C TRP A 75 -7.85 -0.59 13.55
N ASP A 76 -8.52 -1.36 12.71
CA ASP A 76 -8.99 -2.73 12.93
C ASP A 76 -8.27 -3.65 11.93
N LEU A 77 -7.87 -4.84 12.39
CA LEU A 77 -7.19 -5.87 11.61
C LEU A 77 -8.06 -7.12 11.49
N TYR A 78 -8.15 -7.61 10.27
CA TYR A 78 -8.75 -8.89 9.92
C TYR A 78 -7.72 -9.71 9.14
N GLU A 79 -7.58 -10.98 9.48
CA GLU A 79 -6.70 -11.88 8.76
C GLU A 79 -7.38 -13.21 8.48
N ASP A 80 -6.99 -13.82 7.37
CA ASP A 80 -7.15 -15.25 7.15
C ASP A 80 -5.89 -15.97 7.65
N GLN A 81 -6.03 -16.76 8.72
CA GLN A 81 -4.94 -17.49 9.36
C GLN A 81 -5.00 -19.00 9.11
N GLU A 82 -5.73 -19.44 8.09
CA GLU A 82 -5.85 -20.88 7.77
C GLU A 82 -4.52 -21.52 7.39
N ARG A 83 -3.56 -20.73 6.90
CA ARG A 83 -2.23 -21.18 6.49
C ARG A 83 -1.15 -20.52 7.33
N ALA A 84 -0.13 -21.29 7.72
CA ALA A 84 0.95 -20.80 8.59
C ALA A 84 2.05 -20.01 7.85
N ASP A 85 2.10 -20.09 6.52
CA ASP A 85 3.18 -19.54 5.68
C ASP A 85 2.80 -18.22 4.99
N PHE A 86 1.52 -17.87 4.96
CA PHE A 86 1.03 -16.59 4.45
C PHE A 86 -0.35 -16.27 5.06
N HIS A 87 -0.55 -15.04 5.54
CA HIS A 87 -1.86 -14.60 6.04
C HIS A 87 -2.35 -13.42 5.19
N PRO A 88 -3.39 -13.59 4.36
CA PRO A 88 -4.12 -12.46 3.80
C PRO A 88 -4.60 -11.53 4.91
N ALA A 89 -4.28 -10.25 4.80
CA ALA A 89 -4.58 -9.23 5.80
C ALA A 89 -5.40 -8.09 5.20
N HIS A 90 -6.44 -7.69 5.93
CA HIS A 90 -7.25 -6.51 5.66
C HIS A 90 -7.18 -5.59 6.88
N PHE A 91 -6.61 -4.40 6.70
CA PHE A 91 -6.74 -3.32 7.67
C PHE A 91 -7.86 -2.40 7.24
N HIS A 92 -8.65 -1.98 8.21
CA HIS A 92 -9.57 -0.86 8.06
C HIS A 92 -9.23 0.18 9.11
N GLY A 93 -8.85 1.37 8.69
CA GLY A 93 -8.35 2.39 9.59
C GLY A 93 -8.74 3.80 9.17
N PHE A 94 -8.28 4.76 9.96
CA PHE A 94 -8.34 6.18 9.64
C PHE A 94 -7.07 6.87 10.14
N ILE A 95 -6.73 7.98 9.48
CA ILE A 95 -5.74 8.93 9.97
C ILE A 95 -6.48 10.20 10.38
N GLU A 96 -6.35 10.58 11.64
CA GLU A 96 -6.95 11.79 12.19
C GLU A 96 -5.95 12.95 12.14
N VAL A 97 -6.31 14.00 11.39
CA VAL A 97 -5.51 15.21 11.16
C VAL A 97 -6.39 16.41 11.49
N ASP A 98 -5.96 17.25 12.42
CA ASP A 98 -6.70 18.46 12.83
C ASP A 98 -8.19 18.23 13.19
N GLY A 99 -8.51 17.04 13.72
CA GLY A 99 -9.85 16.62 14.10
C GLY A 99 -10.69 16.01 12.97
N GLU A 100 -10.18 16.00 11.74
CA GLU A 100 -10.78 15.31 10.59
C GLU A 100 -10.23 13.90 10.44
N ARG A 101 -11.08 12.94 10.08
CA ARG A 101 -10.68 11.53 9.87
C ARG A 101 -10.67 11.15 8.40
N HIS A 102 -9.51 10.76 7.91
CA HIS A 102 -9.32 10.23 6.56
C HIS A 102 -9.27 8.70 6.62
N ALA A 103 -10.38 8.05 6.24
CA ALA A 103 -10.47 6.60 6.24
C ALA A 103 -9.56 5.96 5.17
N PHE A 104 -8.95 4.83 5.51
CA PHE A 104 -8.15 4.02 4.60
C PHE A 104 -8.40 2.52 4.79
N GLN A 105 -8.02 1.76 3.78
CA GLN A 105 -7.95 0.31 3.83
C GLN A 105 -6.60 -0.16 3.33
N ILE A 106 -6.01 -1.16 4.00
CA ILE A 106 -4.84 -1.89 3.50
C ILE A 106 -5.29 -3.30 3.16
N LEU A 107 -4.97 -3.74 1.94
CA LEU A 107 -5.08 -5.14 1.53
C LEU A 107 -3.67 -5.65 1.26
N GLY A 108 -3.26 -6.67 1.98
CA GLY A 108 -1.92 -7.22 1.86
C GLY A 108 -1.83 -8.67 2.28
N VAL A 109 -0.61 -9.16 2.31
CA VAL A 109 -0.26 -10.50 2.76
C VAL A 109 0.89 -10.38 3.75
N TYR A 110 0.72 -11.01 4.91
CA TYR A 110 1.82 -11.27 5.82
C TYR A 110 2.55 -12.54 5.44
N THR A 111 3.87 -12.48 5.46
CA THR A 111 4.76 -13.64 5.30
C THR A 111 5.76 -13.70 6.46
N PRO A 112 6.11 -14.90 6.96
CA PRO A 112 7.10 -15.03 8.03
C PRO A 112 8.44 -14.45 7.61
N ALA A 113 9.03 -13.62 8.48
CA ALA A 113 10.35 -13.00 8.26
C ALA A 113 11.40 -13.46 9.29
N SER A 114 11.00 -14.20 10.32
CA SER A 114 11.91 -14.79 11.32
C SER A 114 11.64 -16.27 11.53
N THR A 115 12.69 -17.02 11.85
CA THR A 115 12.59 -18.38 12.41
C THR A 115 12.30 -18.38 13.90
N ASP A 116 12.55 -17.27 14.59
CA ASP A 116 12.16 -17.07 15.99
C ASP A 116 10.64 -17.09 16.11
N ALA A 117 10.15 -17.63 17.22
CA ALA A 117 8.73 -17.74 17.48
C ALA A 117 8.28 -16.89 18.68
N ALA A 118 7.06 -16.38 18.60
CA ALA A 118 6.33 -15.68 19.65
C ALA A 118 5.11 -16.52 20.07
N VAL A 119 4.77 -16.47 21.35
CA VAL A 119 3.54 -17.08 21.87
C VAL A 119 2.46 -16.00 21.92
N THR A 120 1.36 -16.22 21.20
CA THR A 120 0.21 -15.31 21.15
C THR A 120 -0.70 -15.50 22.39
N PRO A 121 -1.61 -14.56 22.69
CA PRO A 121 -2.43 -14.62 23.90
C PRO A 121 -3.39 -15.82 23.94
N ASP A 122 -3.69 -16.42 22.79
CA ASP A 122 -4.45 -17.67 22.66
C ASP A 122 -3.57 -18.93 22.86
N GLY A 123 -2.31 -18.77 23.24
CA GLY A 123 -1.37 -19.85 23.55
C GLY A 123 -0.75 -20.52 22.33
N LYS A 124 -0.95 -19.99 21.12
CA LYS A 124 -0.33 -20.52 19.89
C LYS A 124 1.05 -19.95 19.67
N THR A 125 1.85 -20.68 18.92
CA THR A 125 3.21 -20.29 18.56
C THR A 125 3.24 -19.85 17.10
N HIS A 126 3.66 -18.62 16.85
CA HIS A 126 3.78 -18.03 15.52
C HIS A 126 5.20 -17.53 15.29
N PRO A 127 5.68 -17.43 14.04
CA PRO A 127 6.85 -16.59 13.73
C PRO A 127 6.73 -15.22 14.41
N ARG A 128 7.82 -14.76 15.02
CA ARG A 128 7.84 -13.50 15.76
C ARG A 128 7.66 -12.30 14.84
N ILE A 129 8.44 -12.25 13.77
CA ILE A 129 8.45 -11.15 12.81
C ILE A 129 7.73 -11.58 11.54
N TRP A 130 6.81 -10.74 11.09
CA TRP A 130 6.10 -10.88 9.83
C TRP A 130 6.35 -9.68 8.95
N THR A 131 6.48 -9.90 7.64
CA THR A 131 6.55 -8.84 6.64
C THR A 131 5.21 -8.69 5.94
N LEU A 132 4.71 -7.47 5.88
CA LEU A 132 3.53 -7.10 5.09
C LEU A 132 3.98 -6.63 3.71
N SER A 133 3.29 -7.10 2.67
CA SER A 133 3.30 -6.51 1.33
C SER A 133 1.88 -6.36 0.82
N GLY A 134 1.53 -5.21 0.25
CA GLY A 134 0.17 -4.96 -0.19
C GLY A 134 -0.06 -3.58 -0.81
N THR A 135 -1.30 -3.12 -0.73
CA THR A 135 -1.71 -1.79 -1.18
C THR A 135 -2.57 -1.10 -0.15
N ILE A 136 -2.46 0.22 -0.07
CA ILE A 136 -3.32 1.10 0.72
C ILE A 136 -4.18 1.98 -0.20
N ALA A 137 -5.45 2.12 0.14
CA ALA A 137 -6.36 3.05 -0.51
C ALA A 137 -7.06 3.93 0.53
N PHE A 138 -7.14 5.22 0.25
CA PHE A 138 -7.95 6.16 1.02
C PHE A 138 -9.33 6.29 0.36
N ASP A 139 -10.38 6.41 1.19
CA ASP A 139 -11.75 6.62 0.69
C ASP A 139 -11.84 7.99 -0.04
N ASP A 140 -11.11 8.99 0.45
CA ASP A 140 -10.86 10.24 -0.26
C ASP A 140 -9.54 10.19 -1.06
N ALA A 141 -9.68 10.22 -2.39
CA ALA A 141 -8.54 10.19 -3.30
C ALA A 141 -7.72 11.49 -3.31
N SER A 142 -8.25 12.60 -2.76
CA SER A 142 -7.54 13.87 -2.68
C SER A 142 -6.33 13.83 -1.74
N VAL A 143 -6.36 12.91 -0.76
CA VAL A 143 -5.37 12.81 0.33
C VAL A 143 -3.97 12.48 -0.18
N LEU A 144 -3.83 11.46 -1.04
CA LEU A 144 -2.54 11.04 -1.62
C LEU A 144 -2.55 10.95 -3.15
N GLY A 145 -3.61 11.44 -3.81
CA GLY A 145 -3.74 11.55 -5.27
C GLY A 145 -3.94 10.23 -6.03
N ALA A 146 -3.35 9.13 -5.57
CA ALA A 146 -3.45 7.82 -6.19
C ALA A 146 -4.33 6.87 -5.38
N ARG A 147 -5.29 6.25 -6.06
CA ARG A 147 -5.96 5.05 -5.54
C ARG A 147 -4.97 3.88 -5.60
N HIS A 148 -4.79 3.20 -4.47
CA HIS A 148 -3.90 2.05 -4.30
C HIS A 148 -2.41 2.39 -4.45
N LEU A 149 -1.80 2.86 -3.36
CA LEU A 149 -0.36 2.99 -3.25
C LEU A 149 0.24 1.69 -2.69
N PRO A 150 1.45 1.28 -3.12
CA PRO A 150 2.13 0.14 -2.52
C PRO A 150 2.40 0.40 -1.03
N VAL A 151 2.22 -0.61 -0.20
CA VAL A 151 2.59 -0.57 1.21
C VAL A 151 3.40 -1.81 1.56
N THR A 152 4.48 -1.60 2.32
CA THR A 152 5.31 -2.68 2.85
C THR A 152 5.66 -2.40 4.30
N GLY A 153 6.07 -3.42 5.05
CA GLY A 153 6.68 -3.20 6.35
C GLY A 153 6.68 -4.45 7.21
N THR A 154 6.78 -4.29 8.52
CA THR A 154 6.93 -5.40 9.45
C THR A 154 6.00 -5.30 10.65
N ALA A 155 5.64 -6.46 11.21
CA ALA A 155 4.97 -6.59 12.50
C ALA A 155 5.82 -7.50 13.42
N ASP A 156 5.96 -7.11 14.68
CA ASP A 156 6.61 -7.91 15.73
C ASP A 156 5.56 -8.31 16.77
N LEU A 157 5.29 -9.62 16.86
CA LEU A 157 4.30 -10.19 17.77
C LEU A 157 4.77 -10.23 19.22
N ASN A 158 6.07 -10.04 19.51
CA ASN A 158 6.52 -9.90 20.91
C ASN A 158 6.19 -8.53 21.48
N THR A 159 6.33 -7.47 20.67
CA THR A 159 6.05 -6.10 21.10
C THR A 159 4.65 -5.62 20.73
N TRP A 160 3.94 -6.39 19.92
CA TRP A 160 2.60 -6.07 19.41
C TRP A 160 2.57 -4.74 18.65
N THR A 161 3.62 -4.52 17.85
CA THR A 161 3.81 -3.29 17.07
C THR A 161 4.06 -3.59 15.61
N ALA A 162 3.68 -2.65 14.73
CA ALA A 162 3.98 -2.72 13.32
C ALA A 162 4.54 -1.39 12.79
N SER A 163 5.34 -1.45 11.73
CA SER A 163 5.89 -0.30 11.03
C SER A 163 5.72 -0.48 9.53
N TYR A 164 4.92 0.39 8.90
CA TYR A 164 4.62 0.32 7.47
C TYR A 164 5.08 1.59 6.75
N SER A 165 5.53 1.41 5.51
CA SER A 165 5.85 2.47 4.57
C SER A 165 4.91 2.41 3.38
N VAL A 166 4.28 3.52 3.06
CA VAL A 166 3.49 3.73 1.85
C VAL A 166 4.39 4.42 0.83
N TRP A 167 4.46 3.86 -0.36
CA TRP A 167 5.40 4.27 -1.40
C TRP A 167 4.71 5.07 -2.49
N SER A 168 5.44 5.98 -3.12
CA SER A 168 4.99 6.60 -4.37
C SER A 168 4.80 5.54 -5.46
N LYS A 169 3.97 5.85 -6.46
CA LYS A 169 3.98 5.06 -7.69
C LYS A 169 5.32 5.27 -8.42
N PRO A 170 5.88 4.21 -9.02
CA PRO A 170 7.03 4.35 -9.92
C PRO A 170 6.71 5.22 -11.14
#